data_AF-A0AAP9NIC6-F1
#
_entry.id   AF-A0AAP9NIC6-F1
#
_cell.length_a   1.000
_cell.length_b   1.000
_cell.length_c   1.000
_cell.angle_alpha   90.00
_cell.angle_beta   90.00
_cell.angle_gamma   90.00
#
_symmetry.space_group_name_H-M   'P 1'
#
loop_
_entity.id
_entity.type
_entity.pdbx_description
1 polymer ?
#
loop_
_entity_poly.entity_id
_entity_poly.type
_entity_poly.pdbx_seq_one_letter_code
_entity_poly.pdbx_strand_id
1 'polypeptide(L)' 'MKREKNDCRACLKKSGIKASEGKQVYISKETHYRISMIVRLLGNGEVTIADFTENVVREYLRTHRDELNRMLNAVPKVEL' A
#
# COMPACT_ATOMS: atom_id res chain seq x y z
N MET A 1 18.57 -11.51 -15.18
CA MET A 1 17.92 -10.24 -14.79
C MET A 1 18.03 -10.09 -13.28
N LYS A 2 18.75 -9.07 -12.79
CA LYS A 2 18.91 -8.82 -11.36
C LYS A 2 17.56 -8.36 -10.82
N ARG A 3 16.89 -9.16 -9.97
CA ARG A 3 15.72 -8.69 -9.22
C ARG A 3 16.22 -7.61 -8.27
N GLU A 4 15.86 -6.36 -8.55
CA GLU A 4 16.04 -5.27 -7.59
C GLU A 4 15.34 -5.71 -6.30
N LYS A 5 16.10 -5.80 -5.21
CA LYS A 5 15.53 -6.08 -3.89
C LYS A 5 14.80 -4.83 -3.46
N ASN A 6 13.51 -4.78 -3.79
CA ASN A 6 12.61 -3.70 -3.42
C ASN A 6 12.44 -3.70 -1.90
N ASP A 7 13.21 -2.86 -1.21
CA ASP A 7 13.20 -2.77 0.26
C ASP A 7 11.83 -2.30 0.77
N CYS A 8 11.11 -3.19 1.43
CA CYS A 8 9.76 -2.95 1.94
C CYS A 8 9.73 -1.90 3.06
N ARG A 9 10.88 -1.56 3.66
CA ARG A 9 10.94 -0.57 4.75
C ARG A 9 10.68 0.85 4.26
N ALA A 10 10.89 1.12 2.97
CA ALA A 10 10.53 2.41 2.38
C ALA A 10 9.04 2.75 2.60
N CYS A 11 8.18 1.73 2.62
CA CYS A 11 6.73 1.85 2.82
C CYS A 11 6.31 1.89 4.30
N LEU A 12 7.22 1.60 5.25
CA LEU A 12 6.95 1.58 6.70
C LEU A 12 7.39 2.88 7.39
N LYS A 13 7.33 4.01 6.67
CA LYS A 13 7.60 5.34 7.22
C LYS A 13 6.30 5.98 7.70
N LYS A 14 6.35 6.71 8.83
CA LYS A 14 5.20 7.45 9.34
C LYS A 14 4.72 8.46 8.28
N SER A 15 3.45 8.38 7.92
CA SER A 15 2.81 9.32 7.00
C SER A 15 2.34 10.62 7.68
N GLY A 16 2.31 10.64 9.03
CA GLY A 16 1.75 11.75 9.81
C GLY A 16 0.21 11.81 9.79
N ILE A 17 -0.45 10.91 9.07
CA ILE A 17 -1.89 10.83 8.91
C ILE A 17 -2.45 9.82 9.91
N LYS A 18 -3.45 10.22 10.68
CA LYS A 18 -4.12 9.33 11.66
C LYS A 18 -5.33 8.67 10.99
N ALA A 19 -5.41 7.34 11.08
CA ALA A 19 -6.63 6.59 10.75
C ALA A 19 -7.41 6.36 12.06
N SER A 20 -8.65 6.85 12.13
CA SER A 20 -9.54 6.64 13.27
C SER A 20 -10.35 5.36 13.05
N GLU A 21 -10.58 4.63 14.14
CA GLU A 21 -11.12 3.27 14.22
C GLU A 21 -12.38 3.02 13.37
N GLY A 22 -12.23 2.32 12.24
CA GLY A 22 -13.37 1.91 11.40
C GLY A 22 -13.10 1.57 9.93
N LYS A 23 -11.83 1.68 9.50
CA LYS A 23 -11.27 1.33 8.17
C LYS A 23 -11.62 2.28 7.02
N GLN A 24 -11.15 3.51 7.14
CA GLN A 24 -10.85 4.38 6.01
C GLN A 24 -9.46 4.99 6.21
N VAL A 25 -8.57 4.83 5.23
CA VAL A 25 -7.22 5.44 5.25
C VAL A 25 -7.28 6.73 4.45
N TYR A 26 -6.85 7.82 5.07
CA TYR A 26 -6.73 9.08 4.33
C TYR A 26 -5.51 9.03 3.41
N ILE A 27 -5.75 9.36 2.14
CA ILE A 27 -4.73 9.54 1.11
C ILE A 27 -4.55 11.05 0.91
N SER A 28 -3.31 11.52 0.78
CA SER A 28 -3.05 12.95 0.56
C SER A 28 -3.77 13.46 -0.69
N LYS A 29 -4.16 14.75 -0.69
CA LYS A 29 -4.84 15.38 -1.85
C LYS A 29 -4.08 15.17 -3.15
N GLU A 30 -2.75 15.29 -3.12
CA GLU A 30 -1.89 15.07 -4.29
C GLU A 30 -1.99 13.63 -4.80
N THR A 31 -1.90 12.65 -3.89
CA THR A 31 -1.95 11.22 -4.28
C THR A 31 -3.35 10.85 -4.76
N HIS A 32 -4.40 11.35 -4.10
CA HIS A 32 -5.77 11.17 -4.55
C HIS A 32 -5.99 11.74 -5.96
N TYR A 33 -5.46 12.93 -6.24
CA TYR A 33 -5.55 13.54 -7.58
C TYR A 33 -4.86 12.69 -8.65
N ARG A 34 -3.66 12.17 -8.35
CA ARG A 34 -2.95 11.26 -9.27
C ARG A 34 -3.74 9.98 -9.54
N ILE A 35 -4.27 9.34 -8.50
CA ILE A 35 -5.09 8.12 -8.65
C ILE A 35 -6.36 8.43 -9.45
N SER A 36 -7.02 9.56 -9.15
CA SER A 36 -8.20 10.02 -9.88
C SER A 36 -7.94 10.20 -11.37
N MET A 37 -6.80 10.79 -11.76
CA MET A 37 -6.41 10.89 -13.17
C MET A 37 -6.19 9.52 -13.82
N ILE A 38 -5.47 8.62 -13.14
CA ILE A 38 -5.20 7.27 -13.66
C ILE A 38 -6.52 6.54 -13.92
N VAL A 39 -7.39 6.50 -12.92
CA VAL A 39 -8.68 5.83 -13.00
C VAL A 39 -9.56 6.45 -14.09
N ARG A 40 -9.60 7.79 -14.18
CA ARG A 40 -10.40 8.48 -15.21
C ARG A 40 -9.90 8.20 -16.62
N LEU A 41 -8.59 8.15 -16.83
CA LEU A 41 -8.00 8.00 -18.17
C LEU A 41 -7.89 6.55 -18.62
N LEU A 42 -7.67 5.61 -17.68
CA LEU A 42 -7.35 4.21 -18.00
C LEU A 42 -8.40 3.22 -17.49
N GLY A 43 -9.32 3.65 -16.62
CA GLY A 43 -10.31 2.77 -15.97
C GLY A 43 -11.61 2.59 -16.73
N ASN A 44 -11.73 3.12 -17.96
CA ASN A 44 -12.90 2.98 -18.84
C ASN A 44 -14.26 3.36 -18.21
N GLY A 45 -14.25 4.14 -17.13
CA GLY A 45 -15.45 4.49 -16.35
C GLY A 45 -15.94 3.40 -15.39
N GLU A 46 -15.28 2.24 -15.32
CA GLU A 46 -15.69 1.08 -14.53
C GLU A 46 -14.85 0.91 -13.26
N VAL A 47 -13.61 1.40 -13.28
CA VAL A 47 -12.71 1.35 -12.14
C VAL A 47 -12.95 2.56 -11.25
N THR A 48 -12.97 2.37 -9.93
CA THR A 48 -13.00 3.46 -8.96
C THR A 48 -11.63 3.67 -8.30
N ILE A 49 -11.46 4.79 -7.59
CA ILE A 49 -10.28 5.04 -6.76
C ILE A 49 -10.13 3.94 -5.69
N ALA A 50 -11.24 3.42 -5.16
CA ALA A 50 -11.24 2.33 -4.19
C ALA A 50 -10.72 1.03 -4.82
N ASP A 51 -11.20 0.68 -6.02
CA ASP A 51 -10.74 -0.52 -6.74
C ASP A 51 -9.24 -0.45 -7.04
N PHE A 52 -8.77 0.70 -7.55
CA PHE A 52 -7.36 0.89 -7.83
C PHE A 52 -6.51 0.76 -6.57
N THR A 53 -6.94 1.39 -5.48
CA THR A 53 -6.21 1.36 -4.20
C THR A 53 -6.15 -0.06 -3.63
N GLU A 54 -7.27 -0.77 -3.61
CA GLU A 54 -7.35 -2.16 -3.14
C GLU A 54 -6.46 -3.08 -3.98
N ASN A 55 -6.52 -2.97 -5.31
CA ASN A 55 -5.72 -3.81 -6.20
C ASN A 55 -4.22 -3.55 -6.06
N VAL A 56 -3.80 -2.29 -5.96
CA VAL A 56 -2.39 -1.93 -5.74
C VAL A 56 -1.90 -2.44 -4.40
N VAL A 57 -2.66 -2.24 -3.32
CA VAL A 57 -2.29 -2.73 -1.98
C VAL A 57 -2.18 -4.25 -1.98
N ARG A 58 -3.16 -4.95 -2.57
CA ARG A 58 -3.16 -6.42 -2.67
C ARG A 58 -1.97 -6.94 -3.47
N GLU A 59 -1.70 -6.34 -4.62
CA GLU A 59 -0.57 -6.73 -5.48
C GLU A 59 0.78 -6.47 -4.81
N TYR A 60 0.90 -5.35 -4.10
CA TYR A 60 2.08 -5.05 -3.29
C TYR A 60 2.29 -6.12 -2.21
N LEU A 61 1.26 -6.40 -1.39
CA LEU A 61 1.34 -7.43 -0.35
C LEU A 61 1.67 -8.81 -0.91
N ARG A 62 1.14 -9.16 -2.09
CA ARG A 62 1.44 -10.41 -2.79
C ARG A 62 2.89 -10.47 -3.27
N THR A 63 3.36 -9.42 -3.92
CA THR A 63 4.71 -9.33 -4.52
C THR A 63 5.80 -9.34 -3.44
N HIS A 64 5.53 -8.71 -2.30
CA HIS A 64 6.49 -8.54 -1.21
C HIS A 64 6.28 -9.49 -0.03
N ARG A 65 5.41 -10.51 -0.20
CA ARG A 65 4.98 -11.42 0.86
C ARG A 65 6.15 -12.01 1.66
N ASP A 66 7.17 -12.53 0.99
CA ASP A 66 8.27 -13.24 1.65
C ASP A 66 9.15 -12.30 2.47
N GLU A 67 9.39 -11.07 1.98
CA GLU A 67 10.15 -10.06 2.70
C GLU A 67 9.37 -9.54 3.90
N LEU A 68 8.10 -9.22 3.72
CA LEU A 68 7.21 -8.79 4.81
C LEU A 68 7.12 -9.87 5.88
N ASN A 69 6.95 -11.14 5.51
CA ASN A 69 6.95 -12.26 6.44
C ASN A 69 8.29 -12.40 7.17
N ARG A 70 9.42 -12.27 6.46
CA ARG A 70 10.75 -12.28 7.09
C ARG A 70 10.88 -11.16 8.12
N MET A 71 10.43 -9.95 7.81
CA MET A 71 10.46 -8.80 8.72
C MET A 71 9.57 -9.04 9.94
N LEU A 72 8.34 -9.52 9.74
CA LEU A 72 7.40 -9.86 10.81
C LEU A 72 7.97 -10.93 11.75
N ASN A 73 8.59 -11.97 11.20
CA ASN A 73 9.21 -13.05 11.99
C ASN A 73 10.47 -12.59 12.74
N ALA A 74 11.13 -11.52 12.29
CA ALA A 74 12.30 -10.95 12.95
C ALA A 74 11.92 -9.97 14.08
N VAL A 75 10.65 -9.58 14.21
CA VAL A 75 10.18 -8.80 15.36
C VAL A 75 10.25 -9.70 16.60
N PRO A 76 10.97 -9.31 17.66
CA PRO A 76 11.03 -10.10 18.89
C PRO A 76 9.61 -10.29 19.41
N LYS A 77 9.24 -11.54 19.67
CA LYS A 77 7.97 -11.86 20.32
C LYS A 77 8.04 -11.30 21.73
N VAL A 78 7.49 -10.11 21.94
CA VAL A 78 7.22 -9.61 23.28
C VAL A 78 6.14 -10.54 23.82
N GLU A 79 6.49 -11.38 24.79
CA GLU A 79 5.50 -12.06 25.61
C GLU A 79 4.65 -10.95 26.25
N LEU A 80 3.39 -10.86 25.82
CA LEU A 80 2.38 -9.96 26.36
C LEU A 80 1.99 -10.37 27.77
#